data_AF-A0A5A5REN9-F1
#
_entry.id   AF-A0A5A5REN9-F1
#
_cell.length_a   1.000
_cell.length_b   1.000
_cell.length_c   1.000
_cell.angle_alpha   90.00
_cell.angle_beta   90.00
_cell.angle_gamma   90.00
#
_symmetry.space_group_name_H-M   'P 1'
#
loop_
_entity.id
_entity.type
_entity.pdbx_description
1 polymer ?
#
loop_
_entity_poly.entity_id
_entity_poly.type
_entity_poly.pdbx_seq_one_letter_code
_entity_poly.pdbx_strand_id
1 'polypeptide(L)'
;MDNAKIHLEEMAREIIEQEQARLIYLPPYSPEFSPIENFCSKVTAMLRKLKARTYKKEIKAFVSYQPEKPMNGRENPMSNPEFSLDMPLKERQEKFMQMSDEDIDYSDIPPLDDEFFKNAKLVKPNPQTEQISIRLDSEILEWFKNHAQEKSYHVLINDL
;
A
#
# COMPACT_ATOMS: atom_id res chain seq x y z
N MET A 1 7.37 -5.98 6.96
CA MET A 1 7.85 -7.15 6.19
C MET A 1 6.64 -8.03 5.90
N ASP A 2 6.51 -8.54 4.68
CA ASP A 2 5.43 -9.48 4.38
C ASP A 2 5.67 -10.82 5.08
N ASN A 3 4.67 -11.72 4.99
CA ASN A 3 4.67 -12.99 5.72
C ASN A 3 5.20 -14.17 4.87
N ALA A 4 6.07 -13.90 3.88
CA ALA A 4 6.76 -14.98 3.16
C ALA A 4 7.52 -15.88 4.15
N LYS A 5 7.58 -17.19 3.89
CA LYS A 5 8.19 -18.16 4.84
C LYS A 5 9.63 -17.79 5.22
N ILE A 6 10.41 -17.28 4.27
CA ILE A 6 11.79 -16.82 4.46
C ILE A 6 11.91 -15.61 5.41
N HIS A 7 10.82 -14.85 5.60
CA HIS A 7 10.78 -13.69 6.48
C HIS A 7 10.42 -14.04 7.93
N LEU A 8 9.89 -15.24 8.15
CA LEU A 8 9.50 -15.74 9.47
C LEU A 8 10.64 -16.48 10.17
N GLU A 9 11.77 -16.71 9.49
CA GLU A 9 12.94 -17.34 10.08
C GLU A 9 13.60 -16.42 11.12
N GLU A 10 14.06 -17.02 12.21
CA GLU A 10 14.64 -16.32 13.36
C GLU A 10 15.89 -15.51 12.98
N MET A 11 16.68 -16.03 12.04
CA MET A 11 17.85 -15.36 11.48
C MET A 11 17.53 -13.99 10.89
N ALA A 12 16.38 -13.83 10.23
CA ALA A 12 16.00 -12.55 9.63
C ALA A 12 15.72 -11.49 10.70
N ARG A 13 15.12 -11.89 11.83
CA ARG A 13 14.87 -11.01 12.96
C ARG A 13 16.18 -10.57 13.61
N GLU A 14 17.07 -11.51 13.89
CA GLU A 14 18.35 -11.23 14.55
C GLU A 14 19.18 -10.20 13.77
N ILE A 15 19.30 -10.37 12.45
CA ILE A 15 20.07 -9.46 11.60
C ILE A 15 19.44 -8.05 11.56
N ILE A 16 18.11 -7.96 11.53
CA ILE A 16 17.41 -6.67 11.49
C ILE A 16 17.54 -5.92 12.82
N GLU A 17 17.38 -6.62 13.94
CA GLU A 17 17.47 -6.03 15.28
C GLU A 17 18.92 -5.66 15.64
N GLN A 18 19.92 -6.37 15.12
CA GLN A 18 21.35 -6.00 15.23
C GLN A 18 21.64 -4.62 14.65
N GLU A 19 20.96 -4.23 13.57
CA GLU A 19 21.07 -2.91 12.94
C GLU A 19 20.18 -1.86 13.62
N GLN A 20 19.71 -2.13 14.85
CA GLN A 20 18.81 -1.26 15.62
C GLN A 20 17.48 -0.94 14.92
N ALA A 21 17.08 -1.75 13.94
CA ALA A 21 15.80 -1.62 13.26
C ALA A 21 14.73 -2.49 13.92
N ARG A 22 13.48 -2.00 13.92
CA ARG A 22 12.33 -2.73 14.46
C ARG A 22 11.68 -3.58 13.37
N LEU A 23 11.61 -4.89 13.58
CA LEU A 23 10.88 -5.79 12.69
C LEU A 23 9.36 -5.70 12.95
N ILE A 24 8.62 -5.25 11.93
CA ILE A 24 7.15 -5.21 11.93
C ILE A 24 6.64 -6.12 10.81
N TYR A 25 5.85 -7.13 11.16
CA TYR A 25 5.16 -7.98 10.20
C TYR A 25 3.84 -7.34 9.77
N LEU A 26 3.51 -7.49 8.49
CA LEU A 26 2.24 -7.01 7.95
C LEU A 26 1.12 -8.01 8.27
N PRO A 27 -0.14 -7.55 8.42
CA PRO A 27 -1.27 -8.47 8.48
C PRO A 27 -1.33 -9.34 7.21
N PRO A 28 -1.82 -10.59 7.30
CA PRO A 28 -1.98 -11.45 6.13
C PRO A 28 -2.77 -10.74 5.02
N TYR A 29 -2.36 -10.96 3.76
CA TYR A 29 -3.02 -10.40 2.57
C TYR A 29 -3.20 -8.88 2.57
N SER A 30 -2.30 -8.14 3.21
CA SER A 30 -2.35 -6.68 3.25
C SER A 30 -1.21 -6.03 2.44
N PRO A 31 -1.17 -6.20 1.11
CA PRO A 31 -0.15 -5.59 0.26
C PRO A 31 -0.17 -4.06 0.32
N GLU A 32 -1.34 -3.47 0.57
CA GLU A 32 -1.54 -2.01 0.71
C GLU A 32 -0.66 -1.38 1.81
N PHE A 33 -0.28 -2.16 2.84
CA PHE A 33 0.60 -1.70 3.92
C PHE A 33 2.08 -1.92 3.64
N SER A 34 2.44 -2.47 2.48
CA SER A 34 3.82 -2.67 2.05
C SER A 34 4.31 -1.44 1.28
N PRO A 35 5.23 -0.63 1.82
CA PRO A 35 5.68 0.59 1.15
C PRO A 35 6.34 0.35 -0.22
N ILE A 36 6.82 -0.88 -0.48
CA ILE A 36 7.50 -1.27 -1.72
C ILE A 36 6.53 -1.66 -2.85
N GLU A 37 5.26 -1.96 -2.57
CA GLU A 37 4.27 -2.40 -3.59
C GLU A 37 4.06 -1.33 -4.67
N ASN A 38 3.94 -0.06 -4.26
CA ASN A 38 3.83 1.07 -5.18
C ASN A 38 5.06 1.22 -6.09
N PHE A 39 6.24 0.91 -5.58
CA PHE A 39 7.48 0.91 -6.36
C PHE A 39 7.50 -0.26 -7.37
N CYS A 40 7.20 -1.47 -6.91
CA CYS A 40 7.14 -2.68 -7.76
C CYS A 40 6.12 -2.54 -8.89
N SER A 41 4.96 -1.91 -8.64
CA SER A 41 3.96 -1.62 -9.66
C SER A 41 4.50 -0.72 -10.79
N LYS A 42 5.28 0.31 -10.46
CA LYS A 42 5.92 1.18 -11.45
C LYS A 42 7.00 0.45 -12.26
N VAL A 43 7.85 -0.33 -11.58
CA VAL A 43 8.92 -1.09 -12.22
C VAL A 43 8.33 -2.14 -13.18
N THR A 44 7.31 -2.89 -12.75
CA THR A 44 6.68 -3.91 -13.60
C THR A 44 5.96 -3.31 -14.80
N ALA A 45 5.29 -2.16 -14.65
CA ALA A 45 4.70 -1.43 -15.77
C ALA A 45 5.75 -1.05 -16.83
N MET A 46 6.91 -0.58 -16.39
CA MET A 46 8.04 -0.23 -17.26
C MET A 46 8.64 -1.46 -17.96
N LEU A 47 8.91 -2.55 -17.23
CA LEU A 47 9.43 -3.79 -17.81
C LEU A 47 8.46 -4.39 -18.85
N ARG A 48 7.14 -4.27 -18.60
CA ARG A 48 6.09 -4.65 -19.57
C ARG A 48 6.17 -3.79 -20.84
N LYS A 49 6.34 -2.47 -20.72
CA LYS A 49 6.52 -1.54 -21.86
C LYS A 49 7.76 -1.89 -22.70
N LEU A 50 8.88 -2.19 -22.04
CA LEU A 50 10.14 -2.52 -22.70
C LEU A 50 10.18 -3.92 -23.32
N LYS A 51 9.17 -4.77 -23.04
CA LYS A 51 9.10 -6.17 -23.48
C LYS A 51 10.42 -6.92 -23.23
N ALA A 52 11.10 -6.62 -22.13
CA ALA A 52 12.24 -7.41 -21.69
C ALA A 52 11.70 -8.80 -21.31
N ARG A 53 12.23 -9.85 -21.96
CA ARG A 53 11.82 -11.26 -21.78
C ARG A 53 13.02 -12.16 -21.49
N THR A 54 14.17 -11.56 -21.21
CA THR A 54 15.37 -12.29 -20.82
C THR A 54 16.01 -11.61 -19.63
N TYR A 55 16.57 -12.42 -18.74
CA TYR A 55 17.21 -11.95 -17.51
C TYR A 55 18.22 -10.81 -17.75
N LYS A 56 19.10 -10.94 -18.75
CA LYS A 56 20.05 -9.88 -19.14
C LYS A 56 19.37 -8.60 -19.62
N LYS A 57 18.25 -8.71 -20.35
CA LYS A 57 17.50 -7.54 -20.82
C LYS A 57 16.73 -6.88 -19.68
N GLU A 58 16.22 -7.65 -18.73
CA GLU A 58 15.53 -7.14 -17.54
C GLU A 58 16.48 -6.37 -16.63
N ILE A 59 17.65 -6.94 -16.30
CA ILE A 59 18.67 -6.25 -15.50
C ILE A 59 19.14 -4.99 -16.21
N LYS A 60 19.43 -5.07 -17.51
CA LYS A 60 19.88 -3.91 -18.28
C LYS A 60 18.81 -2.83 -18.31
N ALA A 61 17.54 -3.19 -18.49
CA ALA A 61 16.41 -2.27 -18.46
C ALA A 61 16.27 -1.59 -17.09
N PHE A 62 16.42 -2.35 -16.00
CA PHE A 62 16.34 -1.82 -14.63
C PHE A 62 17.49 -0.83 -14.34
N VAL A 63 18.72 -1.18 -14.69
CA VAL A 63 19.91 -0.34 -14.44
C VAL A 63 19.93 0.89 -15.35
N SER A 64 19.43 0.79 -16.59
CA SER A 64 19.33 1.92 -17.51
C SER A 64 18.15 2.85 -17.24
N TYR A 65 17.26 2.49 -16.30
CA TYR A 65 16.07 3.27 -16.04
C TYR A 65 16.44 4.59 -15.38
N GLN A 66 16.08 5.67 -16.05
CA GLN A 66 15.98 7.00 -15.49
C GLN A 66 14.48 7.29 -15.36
N PRO A 67 13.99 7.74 -14.20
CA PRO A 67 12.58 8.09 -14.07
C PRO A 67 12.21 9.09 -15.16
N GLU A 68 11.21 8.76 -15.99
CA GLU A 68 10.74 9.70 -17.01
C GLU A 68 10.26 10.98 -16.32
N LYS A 69 10.60 12.16 -16.88
CA LYS A 69 9.90 13.39 -16.54
C LYS A 69 8.39 13.13 -16.69
N PRO A 70 7.54 13.60 -15.75
CA PRO A 70 6.13 13.26 -15.77
C PRO A 70 5.53 13.56 -17.16
N MET A 71 4.91 12.55 -17.76
CA MET A 71 4.21 12.70 -19.04
C MET A 71 3.02 13.63 -18.87
N ASN A 72 2.95 14.64 -19.74
CA ASN A 72 1.83 15.57 -19.96
C ASN A 72 1.32 16.31 -18.73
N GLY A 73 2.04 17.37 -18.32
CA GLY A 73 1.46 18.55 -17.64
C GLY A 73 0.71 18.32 -16.33
N ARG A 74 0.68 17.09 -15.81
CA ARG A 74 0.31 16.81 -14.44
C ARG A 74 1.55 17.10 -13.62
N GLU A 75 1.53 18.24 -12.95
CA GLU A 75 2.46 18.53 -11.87
C GLU A 75 2.54 17.28 -11.00
N ASN A 76 3.76 16.83 -10.70
CA ASN A 76 3.93 15.67 -9.84
C ASN A 76 3.15 15.98 -8.55
N PRO A 77 2.19 15.15 -8.13
CA PRO A 77 1.39 15.44 -6.93
C PRO A 77 2.25 15.47 -5.66
N MET A 78 3.52 15.02 -5.75
CA MET A 78 4.56 15.12 -4.73
C MET A 78 5.63 16.17 -5.07
N SER A 79 5.44 16.99 -6.10
CA SER A 79 6.27 18.16 -6.39
C SER A 79 5.88 19.25 -5.43
N ASN A 80 6.38 19.15 -4.21
CA ASN A 80 6.37 20.28 -3.31
C ASN A 80 7.50 21.23 -3.74
N PRO A 81 7.22 22.46 -4.21
CA PRO A 81 8.25 23.42 -4.62
C PRO A 81 9.21 23.78 -3.48
N GLU A 82 8.81 23.58 -2.22
CA GLU A 82 9.65 23.83 -1.05
C GLU A 82 10.53 22.63 -0.65
N PHE A 83 10.15 21.42 -1.05
CA PHE A 83 10.84 20.17 -0.71
C PHE A 83 11.22 19.38 -1.97
N SER A 84 12.40 19.69 -2.51
CA SER A 84 12.99 18.93 -3.62
C SER A 84 13.33 17.49 -3.21
N LEU A 85 13.13 16.55 -4.13
CA LEU A 85 13.50 15.14 -3.99
C LEU A 85 15.00 14.95 -3.72
N ASP A 86 15.84 15.90 -4.17
CA ASP A 86 17.30 15.86 -4.03
C ASP A 86 17.80 16.54 -2.74
N MET A 87 16.91 17.13 -1.93
CA MET A 87 17.28 17.81 -0.69
C MET A 87 17.74 16.79 0.37
N PRO A 88 18.88 17.02 1.07
CA PRO A 88 19.32 16.19 2.19
C PRO A 88 18.29 16.08 3.32
N LEU A 89 18.20 14.92 3.98
CA LEU A 89 17.20 14.67 5.04
C LEU A 89 17.27 15.69 6.19
N LYS A 90 18.49 16.07 6.58
CA LYS A 90 18.73 17.03 7.67
C LYS A 90 18.18 18.42 7.35
N GLU A 91 18.37 18.88 6.12
CA GLU A 91 17.88 20.16 5.64
C GLU A 91 16.34 20.18 5.57
N ARG A 92 15.71 19.06 5.18
CA ARG A 92 14.24 18.93 5.23
C ARG A 92 13.73 19.04 6.66
N GLN A 93 14.38 18.38 7.61
CA GLN A 93 13.98 18.42 9.03
C GLN A 93 14.08 19.83 9.61
N GLU A 94 15.17 20.54 9.32
CA GLU A 94 15.36 21.93 9.77
C GLU A 94 14.28 22.85 9.19
N LYS A 95 13.89 22.66 7.92
CA LYS A 95 12.77 23.39 7.30
C LYS A 95 11.43 23.09 7.98
N PHE A 96 11.09 21.82 8.20
CA PHE A 96 9.86 21.43 8.89
C PHE A 96 9.76 22.04 10.29
N MET A 97 10.88 22.12 11.02
CA MET A 97 10.91 22.71 12.36
C MET A 97 10.78 24.23 12.38
N GLN A 98 11.02 24.90 11.25
CA GLN A 98 10.92 26.36 11.11
C GLN A 98 9.56 26.81 10.55
N MET A 99 8.83 25.89 9.92
CA MET A 99 7.48 26.15 9.41
C MET A 99 6.50 26.34 10.57
N SER A 100 5.64 27.35 10.47
CA SER A 100 4.53 27.52 11.40
C SER A 100 3.31 26.73 10.93
N ASP A 101 2.40 26.41 11.84
CA ASP A 101 1.16 25.69 11.49
C ASP A 101 0.28 26.50 10.51
N GLU A 102 0.40 27.84 10.53
CA GLU A 102 -0.30 28.74 9.61
C GLU A 102 0.19 28.67 8.16
N ASP A 103 1.42 28.18 7.93
CA ASP A 103 2.00 28.03 6.59
C ASP A 103 1.59 26.70 5.93
N ILE A 104 0.84 25.84 6.64
CA ILE A 104 0.35 24.56 6.12
C ILE A 104 -0.82 24.82 5.15
N ASP A 105 -0.65 24.44 3.89
CA ASP A 105 -1.71 24.48 2.87
C ASP A 105 -2.70 23.32 3.06
N TYR A 106 -3.95 23.66 3.41
CA TYR A 106 -5.08 22.71 3.55
C TYR A 106 -6.03 22.72 2.34
N SER A 107 -5.63 23.31 1.20
CA SER A 107 -6.51 23.46 0.04
C SER A 107 -6.99 22.13 -0.57
N ASP A 108 -6.22 21.06 -0.39
CA ASP A 108 -6.54 19.70 -0.85
C ASP A 108 -7.49 18.93 0.09
N ILE A 109 -7.49 19.30 1.38
CA ILE A 109 -8.33 18.69 2.43
C ILE A 109 -9.10 19.82 3.13
N PRO A 110 -10.09 20.42 2.44
CA PRO A 110 -10.90 21.46 3.05
C PRO A 110 -11.67 20.91 4.26
N PRO A 111 -11.96 21.74 5.27
CA PRO A 111 -12.76 21.33 6.42
C PRO A 111 -14.14 20.83 5.96
N LEU A 112 -14.58 19.72 6.55
CA LEU A 112 -15.89 19.12 6.29
C LEU A 112 -17.00 20.03 6.84
N ASP A 113 -17.72 20.72 5.96
CA ASP A 113 -18.80 21.62 6.31
C ASP A 113 -20.19 20.97 6.20
N ASP A 114 -21.22 21.70 6.63
CA ASP A 114 -22.60 21.23 6.58
C ASP A 114 -23.08 20.98 5.13
N GLU A 115 -22.48 21.63 4.13
CA GLU A 115 -22.79 21.42 2.71
C GLU A 115 -22.28 20.08 2.20
N PHE A 116 -21.09 19.65 2.63
CA PHE A 116 -20.58 18.31 2.37
C PHE A 116 -21.57 17.25 2.87
N PHE A 117 -22.05 17.37 4.11
CA PHE A 117 -22.99 16.40 4.69
C PHE A 117 -24.38 16.45 4.06
N LYS A 118 -24.84 17.61 3.56
CA LYS A 118 -26.09 17.70 2.77
C LYS A 118 -26.00 16.91 1.46
N ASN A 119 -24.84 16.87 0.83
CA ASN A 119 -24.61 16.18 -0.44
C ASN A 119 -24.07 14.75 -0.27
N ALA A 120 -23.67 14.38 0.95
CA ALA A 120 -23.15 13.06 1.26
C ALA A 120 -24.19 11.98 0.96
N LYS A 121 -23.84 11.06 0.05
CA LYS A 121 -24.68 9.90 -0.28
C LYS A 121 -24.27 8.72 0.58
N LEU A 122 -25.20 8.22 1.39
CA LEU A 122 -25.01 6.98 2.12
C LEU A 122 -24.88 5.82 1.13
N VAL A 123 -23.66 5.31 0.97
CA VAL A 123 -23.40 4.09 0.19
C VAL A 123 -23.70 2.91 1.11
N LYS A 124 -24.91 2.35 0.97
CA LYS A 124 -25.23 1.05 1.58
C LYS A 124 -24.69 -0.07 0.68
N PRO A 125 -24.17 -1.18 1.25
CA PRO A 125 -23.91 -2.39 0.48
C PRO A 125 -25.16 -2.78 -0.32
N ASN A 126 -24.98 -3.16 -1.59
CA ASN A 126 -26.09 -3.51 -2.47
C ASN A 126 -26.90 -4.69 -1.87
N PRO A 127 -28.22 -4.54 -1.61
CA PRO A 127 -29.03 -5.61 -1.05
C PRO A 127 -29.32 -6.76 -2.04
N GLN A 128 -28.95 -6.63 -3.32
CA GLN A 128 -29.02 -7.73 -4.31
C GLN A 128 -27.84 -8.70 -4.17
N THR A 129 -27.56 -9.15 -2.95
CA THR A 129 -26.68 -10.30 -2.75
C THR A 129 -27.41 -11.54 -3.27
N GLU A 130 -26.95 -12.11 -4.38
CA GLU A 130 -27.50 -13.36 -4.90
C GLU A 130 -27.14 -14.52 -3.94
N GLN A 131 -28.13 -15.32 -3.56
CA GLN A 131 -27.88 -16.54 -2.78
C GLN A 131 -27.29 -17.62 -3.70
N ILE A 132 -25.97 -17.71 -3.75
CA ILE A 132 -25.25 -18.73 -4.52
C ILE A 132 -25.08 -19.99 -3.66
N SER A 133 -25.53 -21.14 -4.16
CA SER A 133 -25.29 -22.44 -3.51
C SER A 133 -23.95 -23.00 -3.96
N ILE A 134 -22.91 -22.82 -3.15
CA ILE A 134 -21.56 -23.34 -3.39
C ILE A 134 -21.38 -24.65 -2.62
N ARG A 135 -20.79 -25.67 -3.25
CA ARG A 135 -20.34 -26.88 -2.55
C ARG A 135 -18.96 -26.60 -1.95
N LEU A 136 -18.85 -26.69 -0.63
CA LEU A 136 -17.62 -26.54 0.11
C LEU A 136 -17.13 -27.90 0.60
N ASP A 137 -15.83 -28.15 0.50
CA ASP A 137 -15.23 -29.37 1.05
C ASP A 137 -15.36 -29.40 2.58
N SER A 138 -15.46 -30.59 3.16
CA SER A 138 -15.67 -30.78 4.59
C SER A 138 -14.56 -30.16 5.45
N GLU A 139 -13.32 -30.23 4.98
CA GLU A 139 -12.15 -29.69 5.69
C GLU A 139 -12.19 -28.16 5.77
N ILE A 140 -12.64 -27.51 4.69
CA ILE A 140 -12.79 -26.05 4.63
C ILE A 140 -13.90 -25.62 5.60
N LEU A 141 -15.01 -26.36 5.64
CA LEU A 141 -16.12 -26.09 6.54
C LEU A 141 -15.71 -26.23 8.02
N GLU A 142 -14.93 -27.26 8.36
CA GLU A 142 -14.40 -27.45 9.71
C GLU A 142 -13.42 -26.36 10.11
N TRP A 143 -12.56 -25.93 9.18
CA TRP A 143 -11.63 -24.83 9.40
C TRP A 143 -12.36 -23.54 9.80
N PHE A 144 -13.41 -23.15 9.06
CA PHE A 144 -14.20 -21.95 9.37
C PHE A 144 -14.94 -22.06 10.70
N LYS A 145 -15.46 -23.25 11.04
CA LYS A 145 -16.12 -23.48 12.33
C LYS A 145 -15.16 -23.33 13.52
N ASN A 146 -13.91 -23.75 13.34
CA ASN A 146 -12.89 -23.65 14.39
C ASN A 146 -12.26 -22.25 14.51
N HIS A 147 -12.28 -21.46 13.42
CA HIS A 147 -11.77 -20.08 13.39
C HIS A 147 -12.83 -19.01 13.66
N ALA A 148 -14.11 -19.41 13.69
CA ALA A 148 -15.23 -18.59 14.12
C ALA A 148 -15.17 -18.37 15.64
N GLN A 149 -14.38 -17.39 16.08
CA GLN A 149 -14.25 -17.04 17.49
C GLN A 149 -15.59 -16.54 18.07
N GLU A 150 -16.06 -15.37 17.60
CA GLU A 150 -17.27 -14.71 18.13
C GLU A 150 -18.37 -14.51 17.07
N LYS A 151 -18.00 -14.52 15.79
CA LYS A 151 -18.94 -14.37 14.66
C LYS A 151 -19.31 -15.76 14.13
N SER A 152 -20.56 -15.93 13.69
CA SER A 152 -20.95 -17.15 12.97
C SER A 152 -20.03 -17.37 11.76
N TYR A 153 -19.63 -18.61 11.50
CA TYR A 153 -18.76 -18.97 10.39
C TYR A 153 -19.30 -18.51 9.02
N HIS A 154 -20.62 -18.35 8.89
CA HIS A 154 -21.27 -17.78 7.71
C HIS A 154 -20.87 -16.32 7.43
N VAL A 155 -20.60 -15.53 8.47
CA VAL A 155 -20.15 -14.14 8.32
C VAL A 155 -18.72 -14.10 7.82
N LEU A 156 -17.85 -14.99 8.34
CA LEU A 156 -16.47 -15.12 7.87
C LEU A 156 -16.36 -15.56 6.41
N ILE A 157 -17.31 -16.37 5.93
CA ILE A 157 -17.39 -16.78 4.51
C ILE A 157 -17.70 -15.59 3.59
N ASN A 158 -18.44 -14.58 4.08
CA ASN A 158 -18.81 -13.40 3.30
C ASN A 158 -17.77 -12.26 3.36
N ASP A 159 -16.83 -12.32 4.31
CA ASP A 159 -15.76 -11.33 4.50
C ASP A 159 -14.48 -11.69 3.70
N LEU A 160 -14.50 -12.78 2.92
CA LEU A 160 -13.46 -13.22 1.98
C LEU A 160 -13.70 -12.65 0.57
#